data_AF-A0A9N9YZ99-F1
#
_entry.id   AF-A0A9N9YZ99-F1
#
_cell.length_a   1.000
_cell.length_b   1.000
_cell.length_c   1.000
_cell.angle_alpha   90.00
_cell.angle_beta   90.00
_cell.angle_gamma   90.00
#
_symmetry.space_group_name_H-M   'P 1'
#
loop_
_entity.id
_entity.type
_entity.pdbx_description
1 polymer ?
#
loop_
_entity_poly.entity_id
_entity_poly.type
_entity_poly.pdbx_seq_one_letter_code
_entity_poly.pdbx_strand_id
1 'polypeptide(L)'
;MDSSTWKAHGLIRTPQLEFYYQQAPETEDKSIRLFAQLLAKYIFPGNNFAVVPGPTPSTQARKPSDLVVERCNTKMDFEVLCFVDAKKPTNIAAARVAYLEEQALIHCTELLRANPSYKRAYACTVVGTYIRCWVVMPNDGSFEMTGLWSWFQLGTFEHYLDVGLDANRVTLERAFNQMQNLPPSGER
;
A
#
# COMPACT_ATOMS: atom_id res chain seq x y z
N MET A 1 -20.95 23.70 -23.52
CA MET A 1 -19.68 23.33 -22.85
C MET A 1 -19.65 21.83 -22.82
N ASP A 2 -18.76 21.22 -23.60
CA ASP A 2 -18.68 19.77 -23.75
C ASP A 2 -18.50 19.11 -22.39
N SER A 3 -19.42 18.21 -22.06
CA SER A 3 -19.20 17.22 -21.00
C SER A 3 -18.02 16.37 -21.47
N SER A 4 -16.86 16.55 -20.84
CA SER A 4 -15.67 15.78 -21.18
C SER A 4 -16.01 14.29 -21.18
N THR A 5 -15.65 13.61 -22.26
CA THR A 5 -15.77 12.15 -22.42
C THR A 5 -14.70 11.47 -21.57
N TRP A 6 -14.69 11.75 -20.26
CA TRP A 6 -13.85 11.04 -19.32
C TRP A 6 -14.22 9.55 -19.34
N LYS A 7 -13.20 8.68 -19.32
CA LYS A 7 -13.35 7.22 -19.27
C LYS A 7 -12.50 6.69 -18.14
N ALA A 8 -12.96 5.64 -17.47
CA ALA A 8 -12.17 4.93 -16.47
C ALA A 8 -10.93 4.29 -17.12
N HIS A 9 -9.81 4.26 -16.39
CA HIS A 9 -8.56 3.62 -16.81
C HIS A 9 -7.78 3.12 -15.59
N GLY A 10 -7.04 2.02 -15.73
CA GLY A 10 -6.30 1.40 -14.63
C GLY A 10 -7.23 1.04 -13.47
N LEU A 11 -6.98 1.64 -12.31
CA LEU A 11 -7.81 1.65 -11.10
C LEU A 11 -8.55 2.98 -10.89
N ILE A 12 -8.41 3.95 -11.79
CA ILE A 12 -9.10 5.24 -11.73
C ILE A 12 -10.52 5.07 -12.27
N ARG A 13 -11.51 5.05 -11.37
CA ARG A 13 -12.91 4.70 -11.65
C ARG A 13 -13.87 5.88 -11.69
N THR A 14 -13.45 7.08 -11.31
CA THR A 14 -14.31 8.28 -11.34
C THR A 14 -13.55 9.55 -11.70
N PRO A 15 -14.22 10.59 -12.21
CA PRO A 15 -13.61 11.90 -12.44
C PRO A 15 -12.99 12.53 -11.18
N GLN A 16 -13.59 12.26 -10.00
CA GLN A 16 -13.02 12.72 -8.73
C GLN A 16 -11.66 12.06 -8.45
N LEU A 17 -11.54 10.75 -8.70
CA LEU A 17 -10.29 10.04 -8.50
C LEU A 17 -9.25 10.47 -9.55
N GLU A 18 -9.69 10.77 -10.77
CA GLU A 18 -8.85 11.33 -11.82
C GLU A 18 -8.22 12.67 -11.42
N PHE A 19 -9.00 13.55 -10.77
CA PHE A 19 -8.47 14.80 -10.23
C PHE A 19 -7.31 14.58 -9.25
N TYR A 20 -7.40 13.57 -8.37
CA TYR A 20 -6.30 13.23 -7.46
C TYR A 20 -5.13 12.57 -8.20
N TYR A 21 -5.41 11.73 -9.20
CA TYR A 21 -4.41 11.06 -10.01
C TYR A 21 -3.50 12.07 -10.72
N GLN A 22 -4.09 13.08 -11.36
CA GLN A 22 -3.33 14.13 -12.06
C GLN A 22 -2.45 14.98 -11.13
N GLN A 23 -2.82 15.09 -9.85
CA GLN A 23 -2.06 15.87 -8.85
C GLN A 23 -1.01 15.06 -8.11
N ALA A 24 -1.17 13.75 -8.00
CA ALA A 24 -0.29 12.89 -7.23
C ALA A 24 1.22 13.06 -7.55
N PRO A 25 1.63 13.27 -8.82
CA PRO A 25 3.04 13.49 -9.15
C PRO A 25 3.68 14.77 -8.58
N GLU A 26 2.90 15.71 -8.04
CA GLU A 26 3.43 16.99 -7.58
C GLU A 26 4.08 16.93 -6.18
N THR A 27 3.44 16.24 -5.21
CA THR A 27 3.90 16.17 -3.82
C THR A 27 3.61 14.83 -3.15
N GLU A 28 4.34 14.54 -2.06
CA GLU A 28 4.08 13.38 -1.20
C GLU A 28 2.64 13.40 -0.65
N ASP A 29 2.18 14.53 -0.12
CA ASP A 29 0.80 14.69 0.39
C ASP A 29 -0.27 14.44 -0.67
N LYS A 30 -0.04 14.89 -1.91
CA LYS A 30 -0.97 14.65 -3.03
C LYS A 30 -1.00 13.17 -3.42
N SER A 31 0.14 12.49 -3.37
CA SER A 31 0.22 11.02 -3.55
C SER A 31 -0.56 10.30 -2.44
N ILE A 32 -0.31 10.65 -1.17
CA ILE A 32 -1.02 10.09 -0.02
C ILE A 32 -2.53 10.29 -0.17
N ARG A 33 -2.97 11.47 -0.60
CA ARG A 33 -4.39 11.76 -0.79
C ARG A 33 -5.02 10.93 -1.91
N LEU A 34 -4.32 10.72 -3.04
CA LEU A 34 -4.78 9.79 -4.08
C LEU A 34 -4.97 8.39 -3.50
N PHE A 35 -3.95 7.85 -2.84
CA PHE A 35 -4.00 6.47 -2.34
C PHE A 35 -5.00 6.30 -1.20
N ALA A 36 -5.16 7.27 -0.30
CA ALA A 36 -6.20 7.23 0.72
C ALA A 36 -7.60 7.11 0.10
N GLN A 37 -7.89 7.89 -0.95
CA GLN A 37 -9.18 7.83 -1.63
C GLN A 37 -9.35 6.54 -2.45
N LEU A 38 -8.31 6.12 -3.17
CA LEU A 38 -8.33 4.90 -3.96
C LEU A 38 -8.56 3.67 -3.07
N LEU A 39 -7.78 3.57 -1.99
CA LEU A 39 -7.83 2.46 -1.05
C LEU A 39 -9.20 2.40 -0.34
N ALA A 40 -9.65 3.51 0.26
CA ALA A 40 -10.87 3.51 1.06
C ALA A 40 -12.15 3.29 0.24
N LYS A 41 -12.21 3.82 -0.99
CA LYS A 41 -13.44 3.81 -1.79
C LYS A 41 -13.55 2.64 -2.76
N TYR A 42 -12.43 2.11 -3.25
CA TYR A 42 -12.44 1.18 -4.38
C TYR A 42 -11.71 -0.13 -4.13
N ILE A 43 -10.66 -0.13 -3.30
CA ILE A 43 -9.87 -1.34 -3.05
C ILE A 43 -10.34 -2.05 -1.78
N PHE A 44 -10.47 -1.31 -0.68
CA PHE A 44 -10.92 -1.82 0.62
C PHE A 44 -12.26 -1.17 1.01
N PRO A 45 -13.34 -1.37 0.23
CA PRO A 45 -14.61 -0.72 0.50
C PRO A 45 -15.37 -1.38 1.65
N GLY A 46 -16.25 -0.59 2.27
CA GLY A 46 -17.27 -1.07 3.20
C GLY A 46 -16.82 -1.12 4.66
N ASN A 47 -17.67 -1.68 5.52
CA ASN A 47 -17.50 -1.61 6.98
C ASN A 47 -16.45 -2.59 7.53
N ASN A 48 -15.91 -3.47 6.68
CA ASN A 48 -14.91 -4.46 7.07
C ASN A 48 -13.49 -3.91 7.01
N PHE A 49 -13.31 -2.73 6.44
CA PHE A 49 -12.00 -2.10 6.30
C PHE A 49 -12.06 -0.63 6.68
N ALA A 50 -10.94 -0.13 7.18
CA ALA A 50 -10.73 1.30 7.39
C ALA A 50 -9.38 1.71 6.79
N VAL A 51 -9.31 2.91 6.22
CA VAL A 51 -8.04 3.51 5.81
C VAL A 51 -7.84 4.75 6.66
N VAL A 52 -6.85 4.69 7.55
CA VAL A 52 -6.60 5.69 8.58
C VAL A 52 -5.16 6.22 8.45
N PRO A 53 -4.84 7.43 8.97
CA PRO A 53 -3.46 7.85 9.11
C PRO A 53 -2.66 6.84 9.95
N GLY A 54 -1.38 6.63 9.62
CA GLY A 54 -0.58 5.67 10.37
C GLY A 54 -0.37 6.08 11.84
N PRO A 55 -0.26 5.09 12.75
CA PRO A 55 -0.05 5.35 14.17
C PRO A 55 1.32 5.98 14.40
N THR A 56 1.49 6.67 15.53
CA THR A 56 2.80 7.20 15.96
C THR A 56 3.89 6.14 15.85
N PRO A 57 5.10 6.53 15.41
CA PRO A 57 6.17 5.57 15.18
C PRO A 57 6.51 4.86 16.48
N SER A 58 6.83 3.59 16.34
CA SER A 58 7.49 2.76 17.34
C SER A 58 8.91 3.28 17.63
N THR A 59 9.62 2.60 18.53
CA THR A 59 11.01 2.95 18.86
C THR A 59 12.02 2.64 17.76
N GLN A 60 11.72 1.73 16.81
CA GLN A 60 12.64 1.40 15.70
C GLN A 60 12.27 2.11 14.40
N ALA A 61 10.99 2.43 14.16
CA ALA A 61 10.58 3.24 13.02
C ALA A 61 10.97 4.71 13.23
N ARG A 62 11.63 5.33 12.23
CA ARG A 62 12.04 6.74 12.33
C ARG A 62 10.88 7.71 12.05
N LYS A 63 9.86 7.27 11.33
CA LYS A 63 8.68 8.03 10.92
C LYS A 63 7.46 7.10 11.07
N PRO A 64 6.27 7.61 11.46
CA PRO A 64 5.05 6.82 11.34
C PRO A 64 4.79 6.46 9.88
N SER A 65 4.01 5.40 9.66
CA SER A 65 3.50 5.12 8.32
C SER A 65 2.55 6.23 7.86
N ASP A 66 2.47 6.48 6.55
CA ASP A 66 1.61 7.56 6.04
C ASP A 66 0.13 7.19 6.14
N LEU A 67 -0.23 5.95 5.80
CA LEU A 67 -1.57 5.39 6.01
C LEU A 67 -1.47 3.96 6.54
N VAL A 68 -2.54 3.51 7.17
CA VAL A 68 -2.77 2.12 7.54
C VAL A 68 -4.13 1.68 7.01
N VAL A 69 -4.17 0.51 6.39
CA VAL A 69 -5.40 -0.22 6.12
C VAL A 69 -5.64 -1.19 7.27
N GLU A 70 -6.76 -1.03 7.95
CA GLU A 70 -7.22 -1.93 9.00
C GLU A 70 -8.33 -2.83 8.46
N ARG A 71 -8.45 -4.03 9.03
CA ARG A 71 -9.50 -5.00 8.74
C ARG A 71 -10.23 -5.35 10.03
N CYS A 72 -11.56 -5.35 9.97
CA CYS A 72 -12.40 -5.90 11.03
C CYS A 72 -12.32 -7.44 10.98
N ASN A 73 -11.86 -8.06 12.06
CA ASN A 73 -11.74 -9.51 12.16
C ASN A 73 -13.04 -10.18 12.63
N THR A 74 -13.03 -11.49 12.77
CA THR A 74 -14.19 -12.29 13.19
C THR A 74 -14.69 -11.96 14.61
N LYS A 75 -13.85 -11.32 15.43
CA LYS A 75 -14.15 -10.89 16.80
C LYS A 75 -14.64 -9.44 16.87
N MET A 76 -14.88 -8.80 15.72
CA MET A 76 -15.27 -7.39 15.63
C MET A 76 -14.18 -6.41 16.11
N ASP A 77 -12.91 -6.84 16.13
CA ASP A 77 -11.76 -5.99 16.42
C ASP A 77 -11.05 -5.60 15.12
N PHE A 78 -10.46 -4.40 15.08
CA PHE A 78 -9.64 -3.96 13.96
C PHE A 78 -8.19 -4.44 14.11
N GLU A 79 -7.70 -5.15 13.09
CA GLU A 79 -6.30 -5.53 12.94
C GLU A 79 -5.65 -4.75 11.79
N VAL A 80 -4.38 -4.40 11.94
CA VAL A 80 -3.60 -3.79 10.85
C VAL A 80 -3.37 -4.82 9.76
N LEU A 81 -3.93 -4.55 8.57
CA LEU A 81 -3.75 -5.37 7.38
C LEU A 81 -2.53 -4.93 6.57
N CYS A 82 -2.43 -3.63 6.27
CA CYS A 82 -1.44 -3.10 5.35
C CYS A 82 -0.95 -1.72 5.77
N PHE A 83 0.36 -1.51 5.77
CA PHE A 83 0.98 -0.18 5.88
C PHE A 83 1.10 0.47 4.50
N VAL A 84 1.01 1.79 4.43
CA VAL A 84 1.23 2.54 3.19
C VAL A 84 2.22 3.65 3.45
N ASP A 85 3.39 3.56 2.84
CA ASP A 85 4.45 4.55 2.96
C ASP A 85 4.66 5.24 1.62
N ALA A 86 4.65 6.57 1.62
CA ALA A 86 4.80 7.39 0.44
C ALA A 86 6.13 8.15 0.45
N LYS A 87 6.65 8.41 -0.75
CA LYS A 87 7.71 9.40 -0.95
C LYS A 87 7.39 10.34 -2.10
N LYS A 88 7.98 11.53 -2.00
CA LYS A 88 7.96 12.52 -3.08
C LYS A 88 8.34 11.90 -4.44
N PRO A 89 7.62 12.21 -5.53
CA PRO A 89 7.87 11.65 -6.87
C PRO A 89 9.27 11.88 -7.44
N THR A 90 9.98 12.90 -6.98
CA THR A 90 11.39 13.15 -7.33
C THR A 90 12.37 12.16 -6.69
N ASN A 91 11.88 11.18 -5.92
CA ASN A 91 12.69 10.23 -5.16
C ASN A 91 12.76 8.83 -5.80
N ILE A 92 12.75 8.75 -7.12
CA ILE A 92 12.89 7.47 -7.86
C ILE A 92 14.32 6.91 -7.88
N ALA A 93 15.31 7.63 -7.33
CA ALA A 93 16.67 7.12 -7.21
C ALA A 93 16.69 5.85 -6.35
N ALA A 94 17.43 4.82 -6.79
CA ALA A 94 17.43 3.50 -6.16
C ALA A 94 17.65 3.54 -4.64
N ALA A 95 18.58 4.36 -4.14
CA ALA A 95 18.83 4.52 -2.70
C ALA A 95 17.62 5.08 -1.93
N ARG A 96 16.82 5.97 -2.54
CA ARG A 96 15.63 6.55 -1.90
C ARG A 96 14.45 5.58 -1.91
N VAL A 97 14.30 4.82 -2.99
CA VAL A 97 13.32 3.73 -3.09
C VAL A 97 13.64 2.62 -2.10
N ALA A 98 14.92 2.23 -1.99
CA ALA A 98 15.37 1.26 -1.00
C ALA A 98 15.07 1.73 0.42
N TYR A 99 15.37 2.99 0.74
CA TYR A 99 15.05 3.56 2.05
C TYR A 99 13.54 3.55 2.35
N LEU A 100 12.69 3.87 1.38
CA LEU A 100 11.23 3.78 1.51
C LEU A 100 10.79 2.33 1.82
N GLU A 101 11.31 1.37 1.08
CA GLU A 101 10.96 -0.04 1.24
C GLU A 101 11.52 -0.64 2.55
N GLU A 102 12.68 -0.16 3.01
CA GLU A 102 13.21 -0.49 4.34
C GLU A 102 12.31 0.02 5.47
N GLN A 103 11.75 1.24 5.36
CA GLN A 103 10.77 1.73 6.35
C GLN A 103 9.52 0.85 6.38
N ALA A 104 8.99 0.48 5.21
CA ALA A 104 7.84 -0.42 5.11
C ALA A 104 8.12 -1.80 5.74
N LEU A 105 9.33 -2.34 5.55
CA LEU A 105 9.77 -3.58 6.18
C LEU A 105 9.85 -3.46 7.71
N ILE A 106 10.36 -2.33 8.23
CA ILE A 106 10.43 -2.08 9.68
C ILE A 106 9.01 -2.07 10.27
N HIS A 107 8.07 -1.33 9.69
CA HIS A 107 6.68 -1.29 10.15
C HIS A 107 6.05 -2.70 10.22
N CYS A 108 6.18 -3.46 9.14
CA CYS A 108 5.67 -4.84 9.08
C CYS A 108 6.32 -5.75 10.12
N THR A 109 7.64 -5.64 10.28
CA THR A 109 8.42 -6.47 11.21
C THR A 109 8.00 -6.22 12.65
N GLU A 110 7.80 -4.96 13.02
CA GLU A 110 7.36 -4.61 14.37
C GLU A 110 5.94 -5.07 14.66
N LEU A 111 5.03 -4.95 13.69
CA LEU A 111 3.68 -5.50 13.80
C LEU A 111 3.71 -7.01 14.06
N LEU A 112 4.52 -7.75 13.30
CA LEU A 112 4.66 -9.20 13.44
C LEU A 112 5.32 -9.61 14.76
N ARG A 113 6.32 -8.86 15.23
CA ARG A 113 6.93 -9.09 16.55
C ARG A 113 5.95 -8.83 17.69
N ALA A 114 5.13 -7.79 17.58
CA ALA A 114 4.11 -7.46 18.56
C ALA A 114 2.94 -8.45 18.56
N ASN A 115 2.70 -9.14 17.43
CA ASN A 115 1.61 -10.09 17.26
C ASN A 115 2.13 -11.44 16.75
N PRO A 116 2.71 -12.31 17.62
CA PRO A 116 3.29 -13.59 17.21
C PRO A 116 2.30 -14.57 16.54
N SER A 117 0.99 -14.34 16.65
CA SER A 117 -0.04 -15.12 15.96
C SER A 117 -0.18 -14.74 14.49
N TYR A 118 0.33 -13.57 14.07
CA TYR A 118 0.26 -13.13 12.68
C TYR A 118 1.25 -13.90 11.82
N LYS A 119 0.76 -14.43 10.71
CA LYS A 119 1.54 -15.16 9.72
C LYS A 119 2.17 -14.25 8.69
N ARG A 120 1.63 -13.04 8.52
CA ARG A 120 2.10 -12.05 7.55
C ARG A 120 1.63 -10.64 7.88
N ALA A 121 2.31 -9.66 7.31
CA ALA A 121 1.87 -8.27 7.22
C ALA A 121 2.00 -7.80 5.76
N TYR A 122 1.23 -6.81 5.36
CA TYR A 122 1.36 -6.22 4.03
C TYR A 122 1.89 -4.79 4.10
N ALA A 123 2.54 -4.36 3.03
CA ALA A 123 2.87 -2.96 2.83
C ALA A 123 2.66 -2.54 1.39
N CYS A 124 2.38 -1.26 1.19
CA CYS A 124 2.36 -0.59 -0.09
C CYS A 124 3.36 0.56 -0.03
N THR A 125 4.36 0.54 -0.90
CA THR A 125 5.24 1.69 -1.09
C THR A 125 4.78 2.49 -2.29
N VAL A 126 4.70 3.81 -2.12
CA VAL A 126 4.07 4.73 -3.07
C VAL A 126 5.01 5.85 -3.47
N VAL A 127 5.04 6.16 -4.77
CA VAL A 127 5.78 7.30 -5.33
C VAL A 127 4.94 7.93 -6.43
N GLY A 128 4.27 9.06 -6.16
CA GLY A 128 3.38 9.69 -7.14
C GLY A 128 2.13 8.86 -7.38
N THR A 129 1.92 8.43 -8.62
CA THR A 129 0.85 7.51 -9.05
C THR A 129 1.27 6.04 -9.02
N TYR A 130 2.53 5.76 -8.67
CA TYR A 130 3.13 4.45 -8.74
C TYR A 130 3.07 3.75 -7.39
N ILE A 131 2.80 2.45 -7.40
CA ILE A 131 2.74 1.62 -6.20
C ILE A 131 3.50 0.32 -6.40
N ARG A 132 4.09 -0.18 -5.31
CA ARG A 132 4.57 -1.56 -5.17
C ARG A 132 4.00 -2.17 -3.91
N CYS A 133 3.39 -3.36 -4.04
CA CYS A 133 2.80 -4.06 -2.91
C CYS A 133 3.68 -5.22 -2.46
N TRP A 134 3.74 -5.39 -1.15
CA TRP A 134 4.64 -6.29 -0.45
C TRP A 134 3.86 -7.19 0.50
N VAL A 135 4.35 -8.40 0.66
CA VAL A 135 4.02 -9.28 1.79
C VAL A 135 5.28 -9.49 2.61
N VAL A 136 5.17 -9.36 3.93
CA VAL A 136 6.24 -9.65 4.88
C VAL A 136 5.84 -10.85 5.71
N MET A 137 6.72 -11.85 5.81
CA MET A 137 6.47 -13.08 6.55
C MET A 137 7.66 -13.42 7.45
N PRO A 138 7.44 -14.06 8.61
CA PRO A 138 8.53 -14.65 9.39
C PRO A 138 9.26 -15.73 8.59
N ASN A 139 10.59 -15.75 8.64
CA ASN A 139 11.44 -16.75 8.00
C ASN A 139 12.66 -17.08 8.89
N ASP A 140 12.68 -18.25 9.52
CA ASP A 140 13.77 -18.79 10.34
C ASP A 140 14.47 -17.77 11.28
N GLY A 141 13.67 -17.10 12.12
CA GLY A 141 14.16 -16.11 13.09
C GLY A 141 14.42 -14.70 12.49
N SER A 142 14.13 -14.52 11.21
CA SER A 142 14.17 -13.25 10.49
C SER A 142 12.81 -12.93 9.84
N PHE A 143 12.75 -11.86 9.05
CA PHE A 143 11.57 -11.47 8.28
C PHE A 143 11.95 -11.30 6.81
N GLU A 144 11.16 -11.88 5.93
CA GLU A 144 11.33 -11.79 4.49
C GLU A 144 10.22 -10.93 3.90
N MET A 145 10.59 -9.94 3.07
CA MET A 145 9.65 -9.10 2.33
C MET A 145 9.67 -9.48 0.87
N THR A 146 8.52 -9.81 0.27
CA THR A 146 8.45 -10.20 -1.14
C THR A 146 7.38 -9.39 -1.86
N GLY A 147 7.68 -8.94 -3.09
CA GLY A 147 6.69 -8.21 -3.88
C GLY A 147 5.55 -9.13 -4.33
N LEU A 148 4.31 -8.63 -4.34
CA LEU A 148 3.14 -9.42 -4.75
C LEU A 148 3.11 -9.76 -6.25
N TRP A 149 3.97 -9.13 -7.05
CA TRP A 149 4.12 -9.41 -8.48
C TRP A 149 5.58 -9.28 -8.95
N SER A 150 6.53 -9.19 -8.04
CA SER A 150 7.95 -9.00 -8.33
C SER A 150 8.81 -9.76 -7.33
N TRP A 151 10.03 -10.07 -7.70
CA TRP A 151 11.03 -10.71 -6.83
C TRP A 151 11.41 -9.82 -5.63
N PHE A 152 12.08 -10.42 -4.65
CA PHE A 152 12.70 -9.69 -3.55
C PHE A 152 13.93 -8.93 -4.04
N GLN A 153 13.72 -7.66 -4.37
CA GLN A 153 14.79 -6.71 -4.63
C GLN A 153 14.34 -5.32 -4.20
N LEU A 154 15.01 -4.78 -3.18
CA LEU A 154 14.78 -3.41 -2.72
C LEU A 154 15.46 -2.41 -3.66
N GLY A 155 14.92 -1.20 -3.75
CA GLY A 155 15.45 -0.10 -4.54
C GLY A 155 15.11 -0.14 -6.03
N THR A 156 14.30 -1.10 -6.48
CA THR A 156 13.97 -1.28 -7.91
C THR A 156 12.66 -0.59 -8.27
N PHE A 157 12.75 0.66 -8.72
CA PHE A 157 11.58 1.44 -9.14
C PHE A 157 10.84 0.81 -10.34
N GLU A 158 11.52 0.06 -11.19
CA GLU A 158 10.93 -0.61 -12.38
C GLU A 158 9.81 -1.61 -12.03
N HIS A 159 9.73 -2.05 -10.78
CA HIS A 159 8.66 -2.93 -10.30
C HIS A 159 7.43 -2.19 -9.79
N TYR A 160 7.47 -0.86 -9.72
CA TYR A 160 6.31 -0.06 -9.36
C TYR A 160 5.39 0.06 -10.57
N LEU A 161 4.09 -0.08 -10.31
CA LEU A 161 3.06 0.00 -11.33
C LEU A 161 2.26 1.29 -11.14
N ASP A 162 2.08 2.04 -12.22
CA ASP A 162 1.17 3.19 -12.23
C ASP A 162 -0.28 2.71 -12.14
N VAL A 163 -1.03 3.24 -11.16
CA VAL A 163 -2.42 2.85 -10.91
C VAL A 163 -3.42 3.32 -11.97
N GLY A 164 -3.04 4.27 -12.83
CA GLY A 164 -3.84 4.78 -13.94
C GLY A 164 -3.65 4.01 -15.24
N LEU A 165 -2.65 3.15 -15.37
CA LEU A 165 -2.42 2.40 -16.61
C LEU A 165 -3.28 1.12 -16.67
N ASP A 166 -4.07 0.97 -17.73
CA ASP A 166 -4.92 -0.22 -17.95
C ASP A 166 -4.13 -1.52 -17.98
N ALA A 167 -2.91 -1.48 -18.53
CA ALA A 167 -2.01 -2.64 -18.58
C ALA A 167 -1.67 -3.19 -17.18
N ASN A 168 -1.72 -2.36 -16.14
CA ASN A 168 -1.37 -2.73 -14.77
C ASN A 168 -2.57 -3.22 -13.96
N ARG A 169 -3.79 -2.99 -14.44
CA ARG A 169 -5.04 -3.20 -13.70
C ARG A 169 -5.15 -4.60 -13.11
N VAL A 170 -4.99 -5.64 -13.94
CA VAL A 170 -5.18 -7.03 -13.54
C VAL A 170 -4.17 -7.44 -12.46
N THR A 171 -2.92 -7.01 -12.60
CA THR A 171 -1.86 -7.31 -11.63
C THR A 171 -2.15 -6.64 -10.29
N LEU A 172 -2.56 -5.37 -10.30
CA LEU A 172 -2.91 -4.63 -9.09
C LEU A 172 -4.16 -5.21 -8.41
N GLU A 173 -5.23 -5.47 -9.16
CA GLU A 173 -6.46 -6.08 -8.63
C GLU A 173 -6.17 -7.44 -7.99
N ARG A 174 -5.36 -8.29 -8.64
CA ARG A 174 -4.93 -9.57 -8.07
C ARG A 174 -4.18 -9.40 -6.75
N ALA A 175 -3.27 -8.44 -6.67
CA ALA A 175 -2.48 -8.18 -5.47
C ALA A 175 -3.35 -7.71 -4.29
N PHE A 176 -4.27 -6.78 -4.52
CA PHE A 176 -5.19 -6.33 -3.47
C PHE A 176 -6.21 -7.39 -3.07
N ASN A 177 -6.72 -8.16 -4.03
CA ASN A 177 -7.57 -9.32 -3.73
C ASN A 177 -6.83 -10.33 -2.86
N GLN A 178 -5.53 -10.54 -3.08
CA GLN A 178 -4.73 -11.38 -2.21
C GLN A 178 -4.69 -10.83 -0.77
N MET A 179 -4.46 -9.52 -0.59
CA MET A 179 -4.48 -8.90 0.75
C MET A 179 -5.82 -9.08 1.46
N GLN A 180 -6.94 -8.89 0.73
CA GLN A 180 -8.28 -9.02 1.30
C GLN A 180 -8.59 -10.45 1.75
N ASN A 181 -8.15 -11.45 0.98
CA ASN A 181 -8.50 -12.86 1.20
C ASN A 181 -7.52 -13.61 2.11
N LEU A 182 -6.35 -13.03 2.40
CA LEU A 182 -5.28 -13.68 3.16
C LEU A 182 -4.83 -12.80 4.33
N PRO A 183 -5.67 -12.58 5.35
CA PRO A 183 -5.38 -11.64 6.43
C PRO A 183 -4.18 -12.04 7.30
N PRO A 184 -3.66 -11.11 8.12
CA PRO A 184 -2.47 -11.30 8.96
C PRO A 184 -2.56 -12.51 9.88
N SER A 185 -3.69 -12.66 10.58
CA SER A 185 -3.98 -13.76 11.50
C SER A 185 -4.13 -15.12 10.80
N GLY A 186 -4.32 -15.15 9.48
CA GLY A 186 -4.52 -16.37 8.70
C GLY A 186 -5.90 -17.02 8.90
N GLU A 187 -6.84 -16.33 9.53
CA GLU A 187 -8.25 -16.70 9.57
C GLU A 187 -8.85 -16.55 8.16
N ARG A 188 -9.64 -17.53 7.71
CA ARG A 188 -10.38 -17.46 6.44
C ARG A 188 -11.85 -17.20 6.73
#